data_AF-A0A1V3JXV2-F1
#
_entry.id   AF-A0A1V3JXV2-F1
#
_cell.length_a   1.000
_cell.length_b   1.000
_cell.length_c   1.000
_cell.angle_alpha   90.00
_cell.angle_beta   90.00
_cell.angle_gamma   90.00
#
_symmetry.space_group_name_H-M   'P 1'
#
loop_
_entity.id
_entity.type
_entity.pdbx_description
1 polymer ?
#
loop_
_entity_poly.entity_id
_entity_poly.type
_entity_poly.pdbx_seq_one_letter_code
_entity_poly.pdbx_strand_id
1 'polypeptide(L)' 'MLKESDLIEDHDYVSKNAKIYKTHLISWRRIFKVNHTQGYITYCEMKWLKNGFKATLKTISIKSFLRWAVADVTPKEAK' A
#
# COMPACT_ATOMS: atom_id res chain seq x y z
N MET A 1 -3.73 5.54 12.56
CA MET A 1 -2.86 4.46 12.06
C MET A 1 -3.78 3.40 11.50
N LEU A 2 -3.60 2.97 10.24
CA LEU A 2 -4.45 1.95 9.62
C LEU A 2 -4.33 0.63 10.40
N LYS A 3 -5.45 0.04 10.81
CA LYS A 3 -5.50 -1.24 11.52
C LYS A 3 -5.81 -2.39 10.54
N GLU A 4 -5.61 -3.62 11.00
CA GLU A 4 -5.92 -4.82 10.19
C GLU A 4 -7.42 -4.92 9.87
N SER A 5 -8.27 -4.47 10.80
CA SER A 5 -9.73 -4.39 10.63
C SER A 5 -10.18 -3.41 9.54
N ASP A 6 -9.30 -2.48 9.17
CA ASP A 6 -9.61 -1.40 8.22
C ASP A 6 -9.16 -1.78 6.79
N LEU A 7 -8.69 -3.01 6.60
CA LEU A 7 -8.30 -3.54 5.30
C LEU A 7 -9.53 -4.02 4.53
N ILE A 8 -9.70 -3.47 3.34
CA ILE A 8 -10.85 -3.65 2.46
C ILE A 8 -10.32 -4.21 1.13
N GLU A 9 -10.88 -5.32 0.69
CA GLU A 9 -10.59 -5.90 -0.62
C GLU A 9 -11.07 -4.94 -1.74
N ASP A 10 -10.38 -4.96 -2.88
CA ASP A 10 -10.60 -4.10 -4.04
C ASP A 10 -10.47 -2.58 -3.80
N HIS A 11 -10.02 -2.18 -2.61
CA HIS A 11 -9.69 -0.79 -2.30
C HIS A 11 -8.25 -0.43 -2.71
N ASP A 12 -8.08 0.77 -3.24
CA ASP A 12 -6.76 1.33 -3.59
C ASP A 12 -6.14 2.05 -2.39
N TYR A 13 -5.08 1.47 -1.86
CA TYR A 13 -4.27 2.03 -0.79
C TYR A 13 -3.11 2.83 -1.36
N VAL A 14 -2.96 4.05 -0.88
CA VAL A 14 -1.91 4.97 -1.28
C VAL A 14 -1.02 5.25 -0.07
N SER A 15 0.30 5.19 -0.24
CA SER A 15 1.23 5.53 0.84
C SER A 15 1.09 7.00 1.21
N LYS A 16 1.37 7.33 2.48
CA LYS A 16 1.35 8.72 2.95
C LYS A 16 2.35 9.63 2.21
N ASN A 17 3.51 9.13 1.78
CA ASN A 17 4.45 9.91 0.95
C ASN A 17 4.37 9.55 -0.53
N ALA A 18 3.18 9.17 -1.01
CA ALA A 18 2.98 8.95 -2.43
C ALA A 18 3.37 10.20 -3.23
N LYS A 19 4.31 10.03 -4.17
CA LYS A 19 4.70 11.10 -5.09
C LYS A 19 3.62 11.26 -6.15
N ILE A 20 3.18 12.50 -6.35
CA ILE A 20 2.29 12.87 -7.46
C ILE A 20 3.17 13.47 -8.56
N TYR A 21 3.07 12.97 -9.78
CA TYR A 21 3.75 13.53 -10.95
C TYR A 21 2.73 13.82 -12.04
N LYS A 22 2.70 15.07 -12.54
CA LYS A 22 1.77 15.54 -13.58
C LYS A 22 0.35 14.98 -13.37
N THR A 23 -0.24 15.27 -12.21
CA THR A 23 -1.60 14.84 -11.81
C THR A 23 -1.83 13.35 -11.55
N HIS A 24 -0.83 12.46 -11.73
CA HIS A 24 -0.97 11.03 -11.46
C HIS A 24 -0.19 10.57 -10.21
N LEU A 25 -0.80 9.67 -9.43
CA LEU A 25 -0.15 8.98 -8.31
C LEU A 25 0.89 8.01 -8.83
N ILE A 26 2.17 8.18 -8.48
CA ILE A 26 3.24 7.36 -9.06
C ILE A 26 3.13 5.89 -8.64
N SER A 27 2.62 5.59 -7.43
CA SER A 27 2.44 4.21 -6.97
C SER A 27 1.31 4.07 -5.96
N TRP A 28 0.51 3.01 -6.10
CA TRP A 28 -0.53 2.61 -5.15
C TRP A 28 -0.64 1.08 -5.09
N ARG A 29 -1.43 0.56 -4.15
CA ARG A 29 -1.63 -0.88 -3.95
C ARG A 29 -3.12 -1.20 -3.89
N ARG A 30 -3.58 -2.14 -4.71
CA ARG A 30 -4.95 -2.68 -4.62
C ARG A 30 -4.94 -4.02 -3.93
N ILE A 31 -5.66 -4.16 -2.83
CA ILE A 31 -5.80 -5.45 -2.14
C ILE A 31 -6.73 -6.34 -2.95
N PHE A 32 -6.34 -7.58 -3.23
CA PHE A 32 -7.24 -8.58 -3.81
C PHE A 32 -7.78 -9.54 -2.77
N LYS A 33 -6.96 -9.88 -1.77
CA LYS A 33 -7.36 -10.81 -0.72
C LYS A 33 -6.68 -10.50 0.59
N VAL A 34 -7.46 -10.52 1.67
CA VAL A 34 -6.95 -10.52 3.04
C VAL A 34 -7.25 -11.88 3.68
N ASN A 35 -6.21 -12.57 4.14
CA ASN A 35 -6.33 -13.81 4.89
C ASN A 35 -5.96 -13.54 6.35
N HIS A 36 -6.96 -13.23 7.16
CA HIS A 36 -6.78 -12.96 8.59
C HIS A 36 -6.35 -14.21 9.38
N THR A 37 -6.76 -15.40 8.97
CA THR A 37 -6.40 -16.65 9.64
C THR A 37 -4.90 -16.93 9.54
N GLN A 38 -4.30 -16.68 8.38
CA GLN A 38 -2.88 -16.90 8.15
C GLN A 38 -2.03 -15.63 8.34
N GLY A 39 -2.66 -14.46 8.48
CA GLY A 39 -1.97 -13.18 8.66
C GLY A 39 -1.30 -12.65 7.39
N TYR A 40 -1.82 -13.00 6.21
CA TYR A 40 -1.28 -12.58 4.91
C TYR A 40 -2.26 -11.76 4.08
N ILE A 41 -1.70 -10.99 3.17
CA ILE A 41 -2.43 -10.15 2.23
C ILE A 41 -1.81 -10.29 0.84
N THR A 42 -2.68 -10.44 -0.15
CA THR A 42 -2.33 -10.42 -1.56
C THR A 42 -2.82 -9.13 -2.19
N TYR A 43 -1.92 -8.39 -2.83
CA TYR A 43 -2.23 -7.10 -3.44
C TYR A 43 -1.47 -6.92 -4.76
N CYS A 44 -2.00 -6.06 -5.64
CA CYS A 44 -1.29 -5.55 -6.80
C CYS A 44 -0.59 -4.24 -6.44
N GLU A 45 0.73 -4.16 -6.61
CA GLU A 45 1.44 -2.89 -6.65
C GLU A 45 1.33 -2.29 -8.05
N MET A 46 0.67 -1.16 -8.14
CA MET A 46 0.41 -0.41 -9.35
C MET A 46 1.39 0.77 -9.39
N LYS A 47 2.10 0.96 -10.51
CA LYS A 47 3.09 2.01 -10.67
C LYS A 47 3.06 2.63 -12.07
N TRP A 48 2.92 3.96 -12.13
CA TRP A 48 3.15 4.71 -13.36
C TRP A 48 4.65 4.88 -13.62
N LEU A 49 5.06 4.55 -14.84
CA LEU A 49 6.40 4.76 -15.38
C LEU A 49 6.33 5.83 -16.47
N LYS A 50 7.48 6.43 -16.83
CA LYS A 50 7.54 7.45 -17.88
C LYS A 50 6.97 6.99 -19.22
N ASN A 51 7.04 5.68 -19.50
CA ASN A 51 6.70 5.05 -20.77
C ASN A 51 5.57 4.01 -20.65
N GLY A 52 4.84 3.98 -19.54
CA GLY A 52 3.74 3.03 -19.40
C GLY A 52 3.36 2.75 -17.96
N PHE A 53 2.71 1.61 -17.78
CA PHE A 53 2.11 1.20 -16.53
C PHE A 53 2.64 -0.18 -16.12
N LYS A 54 3.05 -0.33 -14.87
CA LYS A 54 3.50 -1.61 -14.31
C LYS A 54 2.61 -2.03 -13.15
N ALA A 55 2.09 -3.25 -13.25
CA ALA A 55 1.42 -3.96 -12.17
C ALA A 55 2.32 -5.09 -11.66
N THR A 56 2.38 -5.32 -10.35
CA THR A 56 3.13 -6.43 -9.76
C THR A 56 2.34 -7.04 -8.61
N LEU A 57 1.98 -8.31 -8.74
CA LEU A 57 1.28 -9.05 -7.70
C LEU A 57 2.25 -9.46 -6.58
N LYS A 58 1.86 -9.25 -5.33
CA LYS A 58 2.66 -9.61 -4.16
C LYS A 58 1.76 -10.22 -3.08
N THR A 59 2.31 -11.20 -2.38
CA THR A 59 1.73 -11.74 -1.13
C THR A 59 2.71 -11.52 -0.01
N ILE A 60 2.33 -10.77 1.02
CA ILE A 60 3.17 -10.46 2.19
C ILE A 60 2.36 -10.59 3.47
N SER A 61 3.01 -10.53 4.64
CA SER A 61 2.27 -10.49 5.91
C SER A 61 1.51 -9.19 6.09
N ILE A 62 0.32 -9.24 6.70
CA ILE A 62 -0.53 -8.08 6.99
C ILE A 62 0.27 -7.01 7.77
N LYS A 63 1.05 -7.42 8.77
CA LYS A 63 1.95 -6.53 9.53
C LYS A 63 2.95 -5.78 8.64
N SER A 64 3.45 -6.39 7.57
CA SER A 64 4.37 -5.74 6.64
C SER A 64 3.64 -4.76 5.73
N PHE A 65 2.42 -5.09 5.31
CA PHE A 65 1.56 -4.17 4.55
C PHE A 65 1.18 -2.95 5.38
N LEU A 66 0.71 -3.14 6.61
CA LEU A 66 0.38 -2.04 7.51
C LEU A 66 1.62 -1.19 7.84
N ARG A 67 2.78 -1.82 8.04
CA ARG A 67 4.03 -1.07 8.16
C ARG A 67 4.29 -0.24 6.92
N TRP A 68 4.13 -0.75 5.71
CA TRP A 68 4.26 0.11 4.52
C TRP A 68 3.22 1.24 4.50
N ALA A 69 1.95 0.95 4.81
CA ALA A 69 0.88 1.96 4.81
C ALA A 69 1.09 3.06 5.87
N VAL A 70 1.84 2.76 6.94
CA VAL A 70 2.11 3.66 8.08
C VAL A 70 3.53 4.25 8.06
N ALA A 71 4.53 3.51 7.57
CA ALA A 71 5.97 3.75 7.77
C ALA A 71 6.64 4.53 6.64
N ASP A 72 5.90 5.39 5.96
CA ASP A 72 6.47 6.61 5.38
C ASP A 72 6.77 7.68 6.48
N VAL A 73 7.18 7.16 7.64
CA VAL A 73 7.62 7.76 8.90
C VAL A 73 6.74 8.93 9.37
N THR A 74 5.86 8.67 10.33
CA THR A 74 5.58 9.67 11.38
C THR A 74 6.94 10.18 11.85
N PRO A 75 7.30 11.48 11.71
CA PRO A 75 8.55 11.95 12.27
C PRO A 75 8.54 11.54 13.74
N LYS A 76 9.58 10.80 14.16
CA LYS A 76 9.83 10.56 15.59
C LYS A 76 9.91 11.95 16.22
N GLU A 77 8.89 12.31 16.98
CA GLU A 77 8.86 13.40 17.94
C GLU A 77 9.55 14.70 17.48
N ALA A 78 8.78 15.65 16.93
CA ALA A 78 9.08 17.04 17.22
C ALA A 78 8.53 17.32 18.64
N LYS A 79 9.38 17.10 19.64
CA LYS A 79 9.23 17.73 20.95
C LYS A 79 9.64 19.20 20.84
#